data_AF-A0A346KN69-F1
#
_entry.id   AF-A0A346KN69-F1
#
_cell.length_a   1.000
_cell.length_b   1.000
_cell.length_c   1.000
_cell.angle_alpha   90.00
_cell.angle_beta   90.00
_cell.angle_gamma   90.00
#
_symmetry.space_group_name_H-M   'P 1'
#
loop_
_entity.id
_entity.type
_entity.pdbx_description
1 polymer ?
#
loop_
_entity_poly.entity_id
_entity_poly.type
_entity_poly.pdbx_seq_one_letter_code
_entity_poly.pdbx_strand_id
1 'polypeptide(L)'
;MYLNNLSGFKISLASPQNIIGWCERKITPNIIITGEISEPLTLEFKTGTPEPNGLFCERIFGPIFSWQCKCGQYKNSFQPYQLNKRNSFFCEICGVELNDTRIRRYRMGYIKLNTPIAHFWYIKSLLPLFLNLSSSQIESYLYYKDLFNLDFINIHPYNHLVLNKEGAANNNILLDKLFPAEIFKNKLQQLNLLHELQLCREDLAKEKNIQLRKALSKKAHLLHLFFTGHIKPEWMFLTLLPVLPAGLRPFSKLTTGMFITSPLNDVYRNIIIRNNRLKRWQLLRHLIPINFELIEKLKLQESIDILYNNTAEDLSTEANISLGKSFQGKYGRFRQNILGKRVDYSGRSVIISGADLPFGNIGIPSGVALELFKPIILNMLRTNPNILTLLKATFITQYNPQVLKSLLTKLFEKEIFLVNRAPTLHRMNIQAFKPYLIEGEAFKLYPLACSSFNADFDGDQVGIFLPIAPSAKKEAKFRISFDKNIFSPSSSKNLFKPTQSIILGLYSLLNLNKMSKLIFANKNDVIYAYSHKLVTPSSAIWIKTKTTAFPKQILEKNYTLTTVGKVLLETYLQI
;
A
#
# COMPACT_ATOMS: atom_id res chain seq x y z
N MET A 1 0.73 -3.98 -19.77
CA MET A 1 0.27 -5.23 -20.41
C MET A 1 1.31 -6.36 -20.30
N TYR A 2 2.21 -6.37 -19.29
CA TYR A 2 3.29 -7.36 -19.18
C TYR A 2 3.50 -7.81 -17.71
N LEU A 3 2.47 -8.35 -17.06
CA LEU A 3 2.60 -8.91 -15.70
C LEU A 3 1.93 -10.29 -15.52
N ASN A 4 1.25 -10.83 -16.54
CA ASN A 4 0.45 -12.05 -16.37
C ASN A 4 1.25 -13.36 -16.45
N ASN A 5 2.55 -13.33 -16.77
CA ASN A 5 3.38 -14.54 -16.93
C ASN A 5 4.65 -14.53 -16.05
N LEU A 6 4.58 -14.01 -14.82
CA LEU A 6 5.68 -14.17 -13.86
C LEU A 6 5.33 -15.33 -12.91
N SER A 7 6.09 -16.43 -12.99
CA SER A 7 5.88 -17.64 -12.18
C SER A 7 6.35 -17.50 -10.72
N GLY A 8 7.17 -16.49 -10.42
CA GLY A 8 7.64 -16.22 -9.06
C GLY A 8 8.44 -14.93 -8.95
N PHE A 9 8.66 -14.51 -7.71
CA PHE A 9 9.53 -13.39 -7.36
C PHE A 9 10.80 -13.92 -6.67
N LYS A 10 11.97 -13.49 -7.13
CA LYS A 10 13.27 -13.80 -6.52
C LYS A 10 13.86 -12.53 -5.91
N ILE A 11 14.41 -12.65 -4.71
CA ILE A 11 15.16 -11.59 -4.02
C ILE A 11 16.60 -12.08 -3.87
N SER A 12 17.57 -11.21 -4.17
CA SER A 12 19.00 -11.46 -4.00
C SER A 12 19.73 -10.19 -3.61
N LEU A 13 20.96 -10.31 -3.08
CA LEU A 13 21.84 -9.16 -2.90
C LEU A 13 22.13 -8.50 -4.26
N ALA A 14 22.20 -7.16 -4.25
CA ALA A 14 22.53 -6.38 -5.41
C ALA A 14 24.05 -6.28 -5.54
N SER A 15 24.62 -6.78 -6.64
CA SER A 15 26.02 -6.54 -6.96
C SER A 15 26.22 -5.09 -7.40
N PRO A 16 27.44 -4.53 -7.28
CA PRO A 16 27.76 -3.21 -7.83
C PRO A 16 27.45 -3.12 -9.35
N GLN A 17 27.69 -4.20 -10.09
CA GLN A 17 27.36 -4.28 -11.52
C GLN A 17 25.85 -4.23 -11.78
N ASN A 18 25.03 -4.85 -10.91
CA ASN A 18 23.58 -4.77 -11.01
C ASN A 18 23.09 -3.35 -10.75
N ILE A 19 23.66 -2.66 -9.75
CA ILE A 19 23.32 -1.25 -9.45
C ILE A 19 23.66 -0.35 -10.66
N ILE A 20 24.83 -0.55 -11.25
CA ILE A 20 25.22 0.11 -12.50
C ILE A 20 24.20 -0.20 -13.60
N GLY A 21 23.84 -1.47 -13.81
CA GLY A 21 22.87 -1.89 -14.82
C GLY A 21 21.47 -1.29 -14.64
N TRP A 22 21.07 -0.92 -13.42
CA TRP A 22 19.80 -0.22 -13.17
C TRP A 22 19.84 1.27 -13.53
N CYS A 23 21.02 1.88 -13.49
CA CYS A 23 21.18 3.33 -13.58
C CYS A 23 21.80 3.79 -14.90
N GLU A 24 22.76 3.02 -15.42
CA GLU A 24 23.38 3.27 -16.72
C GLU A 24 22.48 2.78 -17.84
N ARG A 25 22.43 3.58 -18.91
CA ARG A 25 21.66 3.25 -20.10
C ARG A 25 22.52 3.46 -21.34
N LYS A 26 22.72 2.37 -22.06
CA LYS A 26 23.27 2.38 -23.42
C LYS A 26 22.10 2.58 -24.38
N ILE A 27 22.12 3.68 -25.10
CA ILE A 27 21.00 4.05 -25.97
C ILE A 27 21.40 3.99 -27.44
N THR A 28 22.61 4.46 -27.75
CA THR A 28 23.30 4.25 -29.02
C THR A 28 24.70 3.69 -28.72
N PRO A 29 25.40 3.06 -29.68
CA PRO A 29 26.78 2.59 -29.46
C PRO A 29 27.74 3.68 -28.97
N ASN A 30 27.42 4.96 -29.22
CA ASN A 30 28.28 6.10 -28.91
C ASN A 30 27.85 6.89 -27.66
N ILE A 31 26.62 6.70 -27.14
CA ILE A 31 26.10 7.50 -26.02
C ILE A 31 25.70 6.59 -24.86
N ILE A 32 26.47 6.71 -23.77
CA ILE A 32 26.17 6.10 -22.47
C ILE A 32 25.74 7.23 -21.53
N ILE A 33 24.50 7.21 -21.07
CA ILE A 33 24.05 8.11 -20.01
C ILE A 33 24.43 7.48 -18.68
N THR A 34 25.39 8.08 -17.99
CA THR A 34 25.74 7.73 -16.62
C THR A 34 24.69 8.29 -15.66
N GLY A 35 24.16 7.44 -14.79
CA GLY A 35 23.22 7.83 -13.73
C GLY A 35 23.91 8.37 -12.48
N GLU A 36 25.17 8.80 -12.58
CA GLU A 36 25.99 9.24 -11.45
C GLU A 36 25.57 10.62 -10.97
N ILE A 37 25.35 10.74 -9.67
CA ILE A 37 25.01 12.00 -9.00
C ILE A 37 26.26 12.47 -8.24
N SER A 38 26.86 13.55 -8.72
CA SER A 38 28.06 14.13 -8.15
C SER A 38 27.78 15.33 -7.26
N GLU A 39 26.73 16.10 -7.58
CA GLU A 39 26.44 17.37 -6.91
C GLU A 39 25.31 17.22 -5.88
N PRO A 40 25.44 17.87 -4.71
CA PRO A 40 24.41 17.81 -3.67
C PRO A 40 23.20 18.72 -3.97
N LEU A 41 23.26 19.52 -5.03
CA LEU A 41 22.26 20.51 -5.38
C LEU A 41 20.95 19.83 -5.82
N THR A 42 19.82 20.49 -5.54
CA THR A 42 18.47 20.00 -5.84
C THR A 42 17.83 20.77 -6.99
N LEU A 43 17.26 21.94 -6.69
CA LEU A 43 16.66 22.87 -7.64
C LEU A 43 17.20 24.27 -7.37
N GLU A 44 17.23 25.10 -8.41
CA GLU A 44 17.42 26.53 -8.25
C GLU A 44 16.14 27.16 -7.68
N PHE A 45 16.23 27.84 -6.53
CA PHE A 45 15.05 28.36 -5.82
C PHE A 45 14.26 29.43 -6.60
N LYS A 46 14.93 30.21 -7.45
CA LYS A 46 14.31 31.29 -8.24
C LYS A 46 13.49 30.73 -9.40
N THR A 47 14.11 29.87 -10.22
CA THR A 47 13.52 29.34 -11.45
C THR A 47 12.72 28.05 -11.21
N GLY A 48 12.98 27.36 -10.10
CA GLY A 48 12.44 26.02 -9.84
C GLY A 48 13.02 24.94 -10.74
N THR A 49 14.07 25.25 -11.51
CA THR A 49 14.67 24.30 -12.47
C THR A 49 15.69 23.40 -11.77
N PRO A 50 15.84 22.15 -12.20
CA PRO A 50 16.75 21.20 -11.58
C PRO A 50 18.19 21.43 -12.02
N GLU A 51 19.10 21.39 -11.06
CA GLU A 51 20.53 21.57 -11.33
C GLU A 51 21.12 20.36 -12.09
N PRO A 52 22.11 20.58 -12.97
CA PRO A 52 22.81 19.50 -13.66
C PRO A 52 23.55 18.63 -12.64
N ASN A 53 23.61 17.31 -12.85
CA ASN A 53 24.28 16.33 -11.97
C ASN A 53 23.82 16.30 -10.50
N GLY A 54 22.77 17.05 -10.17
CA GLY A 54 22.14 17.07 -8.86
C GLY A 54 21.10 15.99 -8.66
N LEU A 55 20.47 16.01 -7.49
CA LEU A 55 19.47 15.02 -7.07
C LEU A 55 18.21 15.00 -7.93
N PHE A 56 17.93 16.03 -8.73
CA PHE A 56 16.72 16.11 -9.58
C PHE A 56 17.04 16.25 -11.07
N CYS A 57 18.30 16.05 -11.46
CA CYS A 57 18.81 16.25 -12.81
C CYS A 57 17.94 15.57 -13.88
N GLU A 58 17.50 16.34 -14.88
CA GLU A 58 16.65 15.84 -15.97
C GLU A 58 17.37 14.85 -16.88
N ARG A 59 18.69 14.99 -17.05
CA ARG A 59 19.51 14.06 -17.84
C ARG A 59 19.49 12.64 -17.26
N ILE A 60 19.57 12.54 -15.93
CA ILE A 60 19.59 11.26 -15.20
C ILE A 60 18.16 10.69 -15.11
N PHE A 61 17.24 11.46 -14.51
CA PHE A 61 15.92 10.97 -14.14
C PHE A 61 14.85 11.11 -15.23
N GLY A 62 15.07 11.94 -16.25
CA GLY A 62 14.10 12.26 -17.31
C GLY A 62 13.48 13.66 -17.18
N PRO A 63 12.68 14.11 -18.16
CA PRO A 63 12.22 15.49 -18.26
C PRO A 63 11.09 15.84 -17.26
N ILE A 64 11.00 17.10 -16.85
CA ILE A 64 9.93 17.60 -15.94
C ILE A 64 8.58 17.68 -16.64
N PHE A 65 8.57 18.10 -17.91
CA PHE A 65 7.39 18.19 -18.75
C PHE A 65 7.48 17.17 -19.88
N SER A 66 6.33 16.57 -20.27
CA SER A 66 6.35 15.51 -21.27
C SER A 66 6.78 16.08 -22.61
N TRP A 67 7.71 15.40 -23.29
CA TRP A 67 8.19 15.78 -24.63
C TRP A 67 8.82 17.18 -24.69
N GLN A 68 9.33 17.68 -23.57
CA GLN A 68 10.01 18.97 -23.49
C GLN A 68 11.38 18.83 -22.82
N CYS A 69 12.40 19.43 -23.42
CA CYS A 69 13.75 19.45 -22.86
C CYS A 69 14.00 20.69 -21.98
N LYS A 70 15.00 20.62 -21.08
CA LYS A 70 15.41 21.71 -20.19
C LYS A 70 15.68 23.03 -20.91
N CYS A 71 16.40 23.00 -22.03
CA CYS A 71 16.79 24.22 -22.76
C CYS A 71 15.63 24.88 -23.52
N GLY A 72 14.48 24.21 -23.64
CA GLY A 72 13.31 24.74 -24.34
C GLY A 72 13.42 24.80 -25.87
N GLN A 73 14.47 24.25 -26.49
CA GLN A 73 14.56 24.10 -27.95
C GLN A 73 13.44 23.21 -28.50
N TYR A 74 13.20 22.09 -27.84
CA TYR A 74 12.11 21.17 -28.16
C TYR A 74 10.97 21.40 -27.16
N LYS A 75 9.86 21.98 -27.64
CA LYS A 75 8.60 22.20 -26.92
C LYS A 75 7.46 21.44 -27.61
N ASN A 76 6.36 21.22 -26.88
CA ASN A 76 5.06 20.54 -27.15
C ASN A 76 4.57 20.19 -28.58
N SER A 77 5.18 20.70 -29.65
CA SER A 77 4.88 20.41 -31.06
C SER A 77 5.66 19.23 -31.66
N PHE A 78 6.68 18.70 -30.99
CA PHE A 78 7.33 17.45 -31.41
C PHE A 78 6.49 16.23 -31.02
N GLN A 79 5.37 16.02 -31.73
CA GLN A 79 4.55 14.83 -31.57
C GLN A 79 5.28 13.58 -32.11
N PRO A 80 5.10 12.41 -31.48
CA PRO A 80 5.79 11.15 -31.81
C PRO A 80 5.46 10.55 -33.19
N TYR A 81 4.67 11.23 -34.04
CA TYR A 81 4.33 10.74 -35.38
C TYR A 81 5.51 10.77 -36.37
N GLN A 82 6.56 11.54 -36.09
CA GLN A 82 7.79 11.57 -36.90
C GLN A 82 8.93 10.72 -36.30
N LEU A 83 8.75 10.16 -35.10
CA LEU A 83 9.78 9.36 -34.43
C LEU A 83 9.52 7.88 -34.72
N ASN A 84 10.37 7.28 -35.56
CA ASN A 84 10.46 5.83 -35.68
C ASN A 84 10.56 5.21 -34.27
N LYS A 85 9.60 4.34 -33.92
CA LYS A 85 9.35 3.74 -32.59
C LYS A 85 10.55 3.11 -31.86
N ARG A 86 11.74 3.07 -32.47
CA ARG A 86 12.92 2.37 -31.95
C ARG A 86 13.99 3.29 -31.33
N ASN A 87 14.02 4.59 -31.63
CA ASN A 87 15.10 5.47 -31.16
C ASN A 87 14.56 6.55 -30.22
N SER A 88 15.09 6.60 -28.99
CA SER A 88 14.86 7.73 -28.08
C SER A 88 15.61 8.96 -28.59
N PHE A 89 14.91 10.10 -28.61
CA PHE A 89 15.45 11.37 -29.08
C PHE A 89 16.01 12.17 -27.88
N PHE A 90 17.20 12.73 -28.05
CA PHE A 90 17.87 13.54 -27.02
C PHE A 90 18.09 14.94 -27.57
N CYS A 91 18.02 15.93 -26.69
CA CYS A 91 18.48 17.26 -27.03
C CYS A 91 20.01 17.31 -27.02
N GLU A 92 20.61 17.75 -28.13
CA GLU A 92 22.07 17.86 -28.29
C GLU A 92 22.70 18.83 -27.28
N ILE A 93 21.97 19.88 -26.89
CA ILE A 93 22.48 20.91 -25.97
C ILE A 93 22.42 20.46 -24.51
N CYS A 94 21.28 19.97 -24.05
CA CYS A 94 21.08 19.66 -22.62
C CYS A 94 21.21 18.18 -22.28
N GLY A 95 21.31 17.29 -23.27
CA GLY A 95 21.38 15.85 -23.08
C GLY A 95 20.13 15.23 -22.45
N VAL A 96 19.02 15.99 -22.35
CA VAL A 96 17.76 15.51 -21.80
C VAL A 96 17.03 14.71 -22.87
N GLU A 97 16.52 13.56 -22.45
CA GLU A 97 15.71 12.68 -23.27
C GLU A 97 14.29 13.21 -23.41
N LEU A 98 13.80 13.36 -24.64
CA LEU A 98 12.42 13.72 -24.91
C LEU A 98 11.54 12.49 -24.70
N ASN A 99 10.84 12.48 -23.57
CA ASN A 99 10.01 11.35 -23.18
C ASN A 99 8.91 11.82 -22.22
N ASP A 100 8.01 10.90 -21.84
CA ASP A 100 7.01 11.19 -20.82
C ASP A 100 7.63 11.40 -19.42
N THR A 101 7.06 12.33 -18.66
CA THR A 101 7.47 12.62 -17.27
C THR A 101 7.35 11.42 -16.33
N ARG A 102 6.47 10.47 -16.66
CA ARG A 102 6.23 9.23 -15.89
C ARG A 102 7.50 8.43 -15.66
N ILE A 103 8.47 8.54 -16.57
CA ILE A 103 9.74 7.83 -16.48
C ILE A 103 10.56 8.25 -15.24
N ARG A 104 10.38 9.47 -14.73
CA ARG A 104 11.01 9.96 -13.48
C ARG A 104 10.63 9.16 -12.22
N ARG A 105 9.60 8.32 -12.31
CA ARG A 105 9.19 7.39 -11.22
C ARG A 105 9.93 6.05 -11.26
N TYR A 106 10.60 5.72 -12.37
CA TYR A 106 11.21 4.42 -12.59
C TYR A 106 12.74 4.49 -12.70
N ARG A 107 13.30 5.60 -13.20
CA ARG A 107 14.76 5.75 -13.37
C ARG A 107 15.47 5.94 -12.03
N MET A 108 16.43 5.08 -11.75
CA MET A 108 17.32 5.20 -10.60
C MET A 108 18.59 5.96 -10.97
N GLY A 109 19.24 6.56 -9.98
CA GLY A 109 20.61 7.05 -10.09
C GLY A 109 21.50 6.31 -9.10
N TYR A 110 22.79 6.62 -9.07
CA TYR A 110 23.69 6.12 -8.03
C TYR A 110 24.71 7.17 -7.61
N ILE A 111 25.26 7.00 -6.42
CA ILE A 111 26.38 7.76 -5.89
C ILE A 111 27.57 6.81 -5.78
N LYS A 112 28.69 7.19 -6.40
CA LYS A 112 29.94 6.45 -6.27
C LYS A 112 30.62 6.82 -4.95
N LEU A 113 30.76 5.85 -4.06
CA LEU A 113 31.36 6.07 -2.75
C LEU A 113 32.88 5.99 -2.87
N ASN A 114 33.59 6.91 -2.23
CA ASN A 114 35.06 6.94 -2.27
C ASN A 114 35.69 5.89 -1.34
N THR A 115 34.92 5.38 -0.37
CA THR A 115 35.32 4.30 0.53
C THR A 115 34.21 3.26 0.58
N PRO A 116 34.51 1.96 0.71
CA PRO A 116 33.50 0.94 0.90
C PRO A 116 32.82 1.11 2.26
N ILE A 117 31.49 0.95 2.29
CA ILE A 117 30.67 1.18 3.49
C ILE A 117 29.93 -0.10 3.81
N ALA A 118 29.98 -0.53 5.07
CA ALA A 118 29.25 -1.72 5.49
C ALA A 118 27.74 -1.41 5.47
N HIS A 119 26.94 -2.25 4.83
CA HIS A 119 25.50 -2.06 4.85
C HIS A 119 24.94 -2.35 6.25
N PHE A 120 24.22 -1.38 6.84
CA PHE A 120 23.68 -1.42 8.21
C PHE A 120 23.06 -2.77 8.62
N TRP A 121 22.15 -3.33 7.79
CA TRP A 121 21.48 -4.61 8.08
C TRP A 121 22.42 -5.81 8.29
N TYR A 122 23.63 -5.79 7.73
CA TYR A 122 24.58 -6.91 7.80
C TYR A 122 25.62 -6.76 8.89
N ILE A 123 25.81 -5.56 9.46
CA ILE A 123 26.80 -5.26 10.50
C ILE A 123 26.61 -6.16 11.73
N LYS A 124 25.36 -6.28 12.21
CA LYS A 124 25.03 -7.08 13.41
C LYS A 124 24.73 -8.56 13.11
N SER A 125 24.47 -8.91 11.85
CA SER A 125 23.89 -10.21 11.51
C SER A 125 24.85 -11.14 10.76
N LEU A 126 25.27 -10.77 9.54
CA LEU A 126 26.04 -11.62 8.64
C LEU A 126 27.55 -11.41 8.76
N LEU A 127 28.01 -10.16 8.85
CA LEU A 127 29.44 -9.83 8.90
C LEU A 127 30.21 -10.53 10.04
N PRO A 128 29.68 -10.63 11.29
CA PRO A 128 30.33 -11.35 12.39
C PRO A 128 30.65 -12.81 12.05
N LEU A 129 29.75 -13.45 11.31
CA LEU A 129 29.84 -14.87 10.99
C LEU A 129 30.89 -15.18 9.92
N PHE A 130 31.07 -14.29 8.95
CA PHE A 130 32.08 -14.43 7.90
C PHE A 130 33.48 -14.05 8.41
N LEU A 131 33.59 -12.99 9.22
CA LEU A 131 34.87 -12.49 9.70
C LEU A 131 35.37 -13.19 10.97
N ASN A 132 34.56 -14.06 11.59
CA ASN A 132 34.83 -14.68 12.90
C ASN A 132 35.16 -13.65 14.01
N LEU A 133 34.48 -12.50 13.97
CA LEU A 133 34.63 -11.43 14.97
C LEU A 133 33.31 -11.24 15.72
N SER A 134 33.36 -10.69 16.93
CA SER A 134 32.12 -10.31 17.62
C SER A 134 31.46 -9.10 16.93
N SER A 135 30.14 -8.96 17.08
CA SER A 135 29.42 -7.79 16.57
C SER A 135 29.94 -6.49 17.18
N SER A 136 30.32 -6.51 18.46
CA SER A 136 30.88 -5.34 19.16
C SER A 136 32.24 -4.93 18.60
N GLN A 137 33.10 -5.90 18.26
CA GLN A 137 34.40 -5.63 17.63
C GLN A 137 34.22 -5.02 16.23
N ILE A 138 33.31 -5.57 15.42
CA ILE A 138 33.04 -5.02 14.09
C ILE A 138 32.52 -3.58 14.17
N GLU A 139 31.64 -3.29 15.13
CA GLU A 139 31.18 -1.92 15.38
C GLU A 139 32.32 -1.01 15.85
N SER A 140 33.19 -1.45 16.75
CA SER A 140 34.31 -0.61 17.22
C SER A 140 35.26 -0.26 16.08
N TYR A 141 35.55 -1.21 15.18
CA TYR A 141 36.36 -0.99 13.99
C TYR A 141 35.66 -0.07 12.97
N LEU A 142 34.40 -0.33 12.60
CA LEU A 142 33.71 0.45 11.56
C LEU A 142 33.39 1.89 11.99
N TYR A 143 33.12 2.12 13.28
CA TYR A 143 32.87 3.44 13.84
C TYR A 143 34.10 4.07 14.51
N TYR A 144 35.30 3.50 14.31
CA TYR A 144 36.58 4.05 14.77
C TYR A 144 36.63 4.41 16.28
N LYS A 145 35.82 3.76 17.14
CA LYS A 145 35.66 4.12 18.56
C LYS A 145 36.99 4.11 19.33
N ASP A 146 37.85 3.15 19.00
CA ASP A 146 39.12 2.93 19.71
C ASP A 146 40.24 3.86 19.23
N LEU A 147 40.06 4.56 18.10
CA LEU A 147 41.11 5.36 17.45
C LEU A 147 41.06 6.84 17.82
N PHE A 148 39.88 7.38 18.14
CA PHE A 148 39.76 8.79 18.54
C PHE A 148 40.44 9.12 19.87
N ASN A 149 40.68 8.12 20.72
CA ASN A 149 41.34 8.29 22.01
C ASN A 149 42.88 8.37 21.91
N LEU A 150 43.45 8.26 20.70
CA LEU A 150 44.90 8.30 20.49
C LEU A 150 45.34 9.69 20.01
N ASP A 151 45.94 10.48 20.90
CA ASP A 151 46.44 11.84 20.61
C ASP A 151 47.39 11.89 19.40
N PHE A 152 48.14 10.81 19.16
CA PHE A 152 49.10 10.68 18.05
C PHE A 152 48.45 10.76 16.65
N ILE A 153 47.19 10.35 16.51
CA ILE A 153 46.44 10.37 15.24
C ILE A 153 45.93 11.79 14.92
N ASN A 154 45.77 12.62 15.95
CA ASN A 154 45.25 13.98 15.82
C ASN A 154 46.27 14.98 15.27
N ILE A 155 47.56 14.67 15.40
CA ILE A 155 48.65 15.63 15.16
C ILE A 155 49.41 15.35 13.86
N HIS A 156 49.58 14.08 13.47
CA HIS A 156 50.48 13.71 12.38
C HIS A 156 49.80 13.41 11.04
N PRO A 157 50.38 13.85 9.90
CA PRO A 157 49.94 13.45 8.57
C PRO A 157 50.30 11.99 8.25
N TYR A 158 49.59 11.39 7.31
CA TYR A 158 49.71 9.95 6.98
C TYR A 158 51.15 9.50 6.70
N ASN A 159 51.94 10.31 5.97
CA ASN A 159 53.31 9.94 5.62
C ASN A 159 54.20 9.80 6.86
N HIS A 160 53.97 10.60 7.90
CA HIS A 160 54.74 10.52 9.15
C HIS A 160 54.38 9.27 9.97
N LEU A 161 53.13 8.79 9.86
CA LEU A 161 52.69 7.51 10.45
C LEU A 161 53.32 6.30 9.74
N VAL A 162 53.58 6.40 8.43
CA VAL A 162 54.18 5.33 7.61
C VAL A 162 55.72 5.31 7.71
N LEU A 163 56.36 6.48 7.90
CA LEU A 163 57.82 6.63 7.85
C LEU A 163 58.55 6.34 9.17
N ASN A 164 57.88 6.39 10.33
CA ASN A 164 58.48 5.99 11.61
C ASN A 164 58.62 4.45 11.68
N LYS A 165 59.63 3.89 11.00
CA LYS A 165 59.83 2.44 10.81
C LYS A 165 60.42 1.70 12.02
N GLU A 166 60.78 2.38 13.10
CA GLU A 166 61.52 1.78 14.23
C GLU A 166 60.66 0.86 15.14
N GLY A 167 59.36 0.69 14.83
CA GLY A 167 58.42 -0.22 15.52
C GLY A 167 57.47 -0.95 14.57
N ALA A 168 58.01 -1.65 13.56
CA ALA A 168 57.25 -2.21 12.43
C ALA A 168 56.05 -3.11 12.79
N ALA A 169 56.10 -3.88 13.89
CA ALA A 169 55.00 -4.77 14.28
C ALA A 169 53.77 -4.02 14.81
N ASN A 170 53.98 -2.98 15.63
CA ASN A 170 52.88 -2.17 16.17
C ASN A 170 52.28 -1.22 15.11
N ASN A 171 53.10 -0.74 14.17
CA ASN A 171 52.64 0.16 13.13
C ASN A 171 51.78 -0.53 12.06
N ASN A 172 52.04 -1.80 11.73
CA ASN A 172 51.17 -2.56 10.83
C ASN A 172 49.77 -2.76 11.44
N ILE A 173 49.69 -3.03 12.75
CA ILE A 173 48.40 -3.16 13.46
C ILE A 173 47.65 -1.81 13.48
N LEU A 174 48.37 -0.69 13.61
CA LEU A 174 47.78 0.64 13.56
C LEU A 174 47.26 0.99 12.15
N LEU A 175 48.04 0.67 11.10
CA LEU A 175 47.65 0.86 9.71
C LEU A 175 46.41 0.03 9.35
N ASP A 176 46.33 -1.20 9.84
CA ASP A 176 45.16 -2.06 9.66
C ASP A 176 43.91 -1.49 10.34
N LYS A 177 44.07 -0.77 11.45
CA LYS A 177 42.97 -0.10 12.15
C LYS A 177 42.48 1.17 11.44
N LEU A 178 43.29 1.80 10.57
CA LEU A 178 42.91 3.03 9.86
C LEU A 178 41.97 2.79 8.66
N PHE A 179 41.99 1.59 8.07
CA PHE A 179 41.18 1.24 6.89
C PHE A 179 40.38 -0.06 7.06
N PRO A 180 39.58 -0.20 8.14
CA PRO A 180 38.95 -1.47 8.49
C PRO A 180 37.95 -1.94 7.44
N ALA A 181 37.16 -1.04 6.85
CA ALA A 181 36.16 -1.39 5.84
C ALA A 181 36.79 -1.91 4.53
N GLU A 182 37.93 -1.36 4.11
CA GLU A 182 38.66 -1.81 2.93
C GLU A 182 39.30 -3.18 3.18
N ILE A 183 39.90 -3.36 4.36
CA ILE A 183 40.52 -4.63 4.75
C ILE A 183 39.48 -5.74 4.88
N PHE A 184 38.35 -5.48 5.53
CA PHE A 184 37.27 -6.45 5.63
C PHE A 184 36.70 -6.82 4.27
N LYS A 185 36.49 -5.83 3.39
CA LYS A 185 36.05 -6.10 2.02
C LYS A 185 37.08 -6.96 1.26
N ASN A 186 38.37 -6.63 1.34
CA ASN A 186 39.43 -7.40 0.67
C ASN A 186 39.54 -8.82 1.23
N LYS A 187 39.42 -9.00 2.55
CA LYS A 187 39.33 -10.33 3.17
C LYS A 187 38.17 -11.11 2.59
N LEU A 188 36.95 -10.55 2.59
CA LEU A 188 35.76 -11.18 2.02
C LEU A 188 35.90 -11.51 0.52
N GLN A 189 36.63 -10.69 -0.24
CA GLN A 189 36.90 -10.93 -1.66
C GLN A 189 37.84 -12.12 -1.87
N GLN A 190 38.80 -12.33 -0.97
CA GLN A 190 39.76 -13.44 -1.01
C GLN A 190 39.20 -14.74 -0.41
N LEU A 191 38.07 -14.69 0.31
CA LEU A 191 37.46 -15.87 0.92
C LEU A 191 36.99 -16.89 -0.13
N ASN A 192 37.55 -18.10 -0.07
CA ASN A 192 37.05 -19.23 -0.82
C ASN A 192 35.92 -19.92 -0.05
N LEU A 193 34.68 -19.63 -0.46
CA LEU A 193 33.45 -20.13 0.19
C LEU A 193 33.40 -21.67 0.30
N LEU A 194 33.92 -22.40 -0.70
CA LEU A 194 33.89 -23.86 -0.69
C LEU A 194 34.83 -24.44 0.38
N HIS A 195 36.03 -23.89 0.45
CA HIS A 195 37.04 -24.30 1.43
C HIS A 195 36.56 -23.99 2.86
N GLU A 196 36.03 -22.79 3.10
CA GLU A 196 35.47 -22.43 4.41
C GLU A 196 34.28 -23.31 4.81
N LEU A 197 33.45 -23.71 3.85
CA LEU A 197 32.31 -24.59 4.11
C LEU A 197 32.79 -26.00 4.50
N GLN A 198 33.83 -26.52 3.86
CA GLN A 198 34.45 -27.80 4.23
C GLN A 198 35.02 -27.74 5.65
N LEU A 199 35.82 -26.71 5.97
CA LEU A 199 36.35 -26.50 7.32
C LEU A 199 35.24 -26.41 8.37
N CYS A 200 34.19 -25.62 8.11
CA CYS A 200 33.06 -25.51 9.04
C CYS A 200 32.35 -26.86 9.26
N ARG A 201 32.29 -27.74 8.25
CA ARG A 201 31.70 -29.09 8.39
C ARG A 201 32.58 -30.01 9.23
N GLU A 202 33.89 -29.92 9.09
CA GLU A 202 34.85 -30.67 9.91
C GLU A 202 34.80 -30.22 11.37
N ASP A 203 34.80 -28.91 11.61
CA ASP A 203 34.71 -28.34 12.96
C ASP A 203 33.39 -28.72 13.64
N LEU A 204 32.28 -28.72 12.87
CA LEU A 204 30.97 -29.20 13.34
C LEU A 204 30.96 -30.67 13.78
N ALA A 205 31.79 -31.51 13.16
CA ALA A 205 31.90 -32.92 13.52
C ALA A 205 32.74 -33.12 14.79
N LYS A 206 33.74 -32.25 15.02
CA LYS A 206 34.65 -32.31 16.17
C LYS A 206 34.06 -31.66 17.43
N GLU A 207 33.25 -30.62 17.28
CA GLU A 207 32.74 -29.86 18.42
C GLU A 207 31.66 -30.59 19.23
N LYS A 208 31.92 -30.72 20.53
CA LYS A 208 30.99 -31.29 21.51
C LYS A 208 30.09 -30.22 22.18
N ASN A 209 30.52 -28.96 22.18
CA ASN A 209 29.79 -27.86 22.81
C ASN A 209 28.53 -27.47 22.01
N ILE A 210 27.36 -27.53 22.66
CA ILE A 210 26.05 -27.28 22.01
C ILE A 210 25.96 -25.87 21.42
N GLN A 211 26.49 -24.86 22.11
CA GLN A 211 26.38 -23.45 21.68
C GLN A 211 27.24 -23.16 20.44
N LEU A 212 28.51 -23.58 20.46
CA LEU A 212 29.42 -23.41 19.32
C LEU A 212 28.95 -24.21 18.11
N ARG A 213 28.49 -25.44 18.33
CA ARG A 213 27.90 -26.27 17.28
C ARG A 213 26.68 -25.62 16.62
N LYS A 214 25.82 -24.93 17.38
CA LYS A 214 24.71 -24.13 16.81
C LYS A 214 25.22 -22.96 15.97
N ALA A 215 26.27 -22.27 16.40
CA ALA A 215 26.85 -21.15 15.66
C ALA A 215 27.51 -21.62 14.35
N LEU A 216 28.31 -22.68 14.39
CA LEU A 216 28.91 -23.28 13.21
C LEU A 216 27.85 -23.84 12.25
N SER A 217 26.75 -24.40 12.76
CA SER A 217 25.66 -24.92 11.93
C SER A 217 24.99 -23.79 11.14
N LYS A 218 24.75 -22.64 11.80
CA LYS A 218 24.28 -21.42 11.14
C LYS A 218 25.28 -20.92 10.10
N LYS A 219 26.58 -20.92 10.42
CA LYS A 219 27.66 -20.55 9.50
C LYS A 219 27.69 -21.43 8.25
N ALA A 220 27.72 -22.74 8.42
CA ALA A 220 27.73 -23.70 7.32
C ALA A 220 26.48 -23.56 6.44
N HIS A 221 25.30 -23.37 7.04
CA HIS A 221 24.07 -23.13 6.29
C HIS A 221 24.14 -21.83 5.47
N LEU A 222 24.61 -20.74 6.05
CA LEU A 222 24.75 -19.46 5.34
C LEU A 222 25.80 -19.54 4.23
N LEU A 223 26.96 -20.15 4.46
CA LEU A 223 27.97 -20.38 3.42
C LEU A 223 27.39 -21.18 2.25
N HIS A 224 26.62 -22.23 2.55
CA HIS A 224 25.93 -23.01 1.52
C HIS A 224 24.91 -22.18 0.72
N LEU A 225 24.14 -21.31 1.39
CA LEU A 225 23.19 -20.41 0.72
C LEU A 225 23.90 -19.37 -0.17
N PHE A 226 25.04 -18.82 0.26
CA PHE A 226 25.82 -17.90 -0.56
C PHE A 226 26.42 -18.60 -1.78
N PHE A 227 26.92 -19.83 -1.59
CA PHE A 227 27.45 -20.64 -2.68
C PHE A 227 26.37 -21.01 -3.71
N THR A 228 25.24 -21.57 -3.26
CA THR A 228 24.11 -21.94 -4.14
C THR A 228 23.45 -20.74 -4.80
N GLY A 229 23.42 -19.59 -4.10
CA GLY A 229 22.88 -18.34 -4.63
C GLY A 229 23.81 -17.61 -5.60
N HIS A 230 25.06 -18.07 -5.78
CA HIS A 230 26.14 -17.36 -6.48
C HIS A 230 26.31 -15.90 -5.98
N ILE A 231 26.16 -15.71 -4.67
CA ILE A 231 26.26 -14.41 -4.02
C ILE A 231 27.66 -14.28 -3.46
N LYS A 232 28.34 -13.17 -3.77
CA LYS A 232 29.65 -12.87 -3.19
C LYS A 232 29.49 -12.13 -1.86
N PRO A 233 30.23 -12.51 -0.80
CA PRO A 233 30.11 -11.87 0.52
C PRO A 233 30.58 -10.41 0.49
N GLU A 234 31.48 -10.04 -0.42
CA GLU A 234 31.95 -8.66 -0.61
C GLU A 234 30.82 -7.67 -0.94
N TRP A 235 29.69 -8.13 -1.49
CA TRP A 235 28.54 -7.27 -1.83
C TRP A 235 27.81 -6.72 -0.59
N MET A 236 28.15 -7.19 0.61
CA MET A 236 27.68 -6.58 1.87
C MET A 236 28.31 -5.19 2.11
N PHE A 237 29.45 -4.90 1.46
CA PHE A 237 30.06 -3.57 1.44
C PHE A 237 29.63 -2.80 0.20
N LEU A 238 28.92 -1.70 0.42
CA LEU A 238 28.47 -0.79 -0.62
C LEU A 238 29.65 0.03 -1.15
N THR A 239 29.95 -0.14 -2.43
CA THR A 239 30.82 0.77 -3.21
C THR A 239 30.01 1.79 -4.00
N LEU A 240 28.78 1.43 -4.33
CA LEU A 240 27.83 2.26 -5.06
C LEU A 240 26.54 2.29 -4.25
N LEU A 241 26.05 3.50 -3.96
CA LEU A 241 24.78 3.69 -3.28
C LEU A 241 23.70 4.02 -4.32
N PRO A 242 22.68 3.18 -4.52
CA PRO A 242 21.57 3.51 -5.41
C PRO A 242 20.73 4.64 -4.81
N VAL A 243 20.34 5.59 -5.67
CA VAL A 243 19.47 6.71 -5.34
C VAL A 243 18.09 6.47 -5.92
N LEU A 244 17.07 6.62 -5.08
CA LEU A 244 15.68 6.48 -5.50
C LEU A 244 15.31 7.45 -6.65
N PRO A 245 14.40 7.03 -7.55
CA PRO A 245 13.85 7.91 -8.58
C PRO A 245 13.30 9.21 -8.01
N ALA A 246 13.57 10.32 -8.68
CA ALA A 246 13.13 11.66 -8.26
C ALA A 246 11.61 11.75 -8.04
N GLY A 247 10.81 11.01 -8.83
CA GLY A 247 9.35 10.99 -8.68
C GLY A 247 8.83 10.33 -7.39
N LEU A 248 9.64 9.55 -6.69
CA LEU A 248 9.28 8.93 -5.40
C LEU A 248 9.65 9.80 -4.19
N ARG A 249 10.46 10.85 -4.41
CA ARG A 249 10.96 11.78 -3.38
C ARG A 249 10.68 13.23 -3.81
N PRO A 250 9.39 13.64 -3.84
CA PRO A 250 8.98 14.89 -4.46
C PRO A 250 9.62 16.10 -3.79
N PHE A 251 9.82 17.13 -4.62
CA PHE A 251 10.19 18.48 -4.23
C PHE A 251 9.20 19.38 -4.98
N SER A 252 8.21 19.92 -4.29
CA SER A 252 7.10 20.64 -4.91
C SER A 252 6.93 22.02 -4.30
N LYS A 253 6.74 23.02 -5.17
CA LYS A 253 6.39 24.37 -4.77
C LYS A 253 4.90 24.44 -4.42
N LEU A 254 4.58 24.93 -3.23
CA LEU A 254 3.22 25.26 -2.81
C LEU A 254 2.75 26.55 -3.48
N THR A 255 1.44 26.77 -3.47
CA THR A 255 0.82 28.03 -3.92
C THR A 255 1.34 29.25 -3.16
N THR A 256 1.76 29.06 -1.90
CA THR A 256 2.37 30.10 -1.04
C THR A 256 3.82 30.45 -1.40
N GLY A 257 4.41 29.78 -2.39
CA GLY A 257 5.80 29.98 -2.79
C GLY A 257 6.83 29.18 -1.99
N MET A 258 6.43 28.55 -0.88
CA MET A 258 7.27 27.64 -0.10
C MET A 258 7.49 26.32 -0.83
N PHE A 259 8.62 25.66 -0.57
CA PHE A 259 8.91 24.33 -1.11
C PHE A 259 8.74 23.26 -0.03
N ILE A 260 8.00 22.19 -0.36
CA ILE A 260 7.96 20.98 0.45
C ILE A 260 8.96 19.98 -0.13
N THR A 261 9.81 19.45 0.74
CA THR A 261 10.83 18.45 0.41
C THR A 261 10.53 17.14 1.14
N SER A 262 10.80 16.02 0.48
CA SER A 262 10.89 14.74 1.20
C SER A 262 12.15 14.70 2.08
N PRO A 263 12.08 14.23 3.34
CA PRO A 263 13.24 14.15 4.24
C PRO A 263 14.36 13.26 3.70
N LEU A 264 14.03 12.30 2.82
CA LEU A 264 15.03 11.48 2.13
C LEU A 264 16.01 12.32 1.29
N ASN A 265 15.56 13.44 0.73
CA ASN A 265 16.43 14.31 -0.07
C ASN A 265 17.52 14.96 0.78
N ASP A 266 17.22 15.32 2.03
CA ASP A 266 18.20 15.91 2.94
C ASP A 266 19.27 14.90 3.34
N VAL A 267 18.88 13.64 3.57
CA VAL A 267 19.82 12.54 3.83
C VAL A 267 20.72 12.28 2.63
N TYR A 268 20.16 12.16 1.41
CA TYR A 268 20.98 12.00 0.19
C TYR A 268 21.92 13.19 -0.03
N ARG A 269 21.45 14.42 0.20
CA ARG A 269 22.27 15.63 0.11
C ARG A 269 23.46 15.56 1.06
N ASN A 270 23.21 15.18 2.32
CA ASN A 270 24.26 15.05 3.33
C ASN A 270 25.30 13.98 2.92
N ILE A 271 24.85 12.82 2.42
CA ILE A 271 25.75 11.76 1.94
C ILE A 271 26.67 12.28 0.82
N ILE A 272 26.12 13.00 -0.16
CA ILE A 272 26.90 13.56 -1.27
C ILE A 272 27.92 14.60 -0.76
N ILE A 273 27.51 15.49 0.14
CA ILE A 273 28.40 16.49 0.74
C ILE A 273 29.57 15.80 1.47
N ARG A 274 29.27 14.79 2.31
CA ARG A 274 30.26 14.03 3.07
C ARG A 274 31.22 13.27 2.16
N ASN A 275 30.69 12.59 1.15
CA ASN A 275 31.50 11.86 0.17
C ASN A 275 32.42 12.80 -0.63
N ASN A 276 31.93 13.96 -1.05
CA ASN A 276 32.74 14.97 -1.76
C ASN A 276 33.82 15.60 -0.86
N ARG A 277 33.51 15.85 0.41
CA ARG A 277 34.51 16.29 1.41
C ARG A 277 35.59 15.23 1.62
N LEU A 278 35.18 13.97 1.80
CA LEU A 278 36.10 12.85 1.94
C LEU A 278 37.03 12.71 0.73
N LYS A 279 36.52 12.92 -0.49
CA LYS A 279 37.36 12.97 -1.71
C LYS A 279 38.48 14.01 -1.58
N ARG A 280 38.15 15.20 -1.08
CA ARG A 280 39.11 16.30 -0.90
C ARG A 280 40.14 15.96 0.17
N TRP A 281 39.72 15.38 1.30
CA TRP A 281 40.65 14.97 2.35
C TRP A 281 41.59 13.86 1.91
N GLN A 282 41.12 12.89 1.13
CA GLN A 282 41.97 11.85 0.54
C GLN A 282 43.05 12.45 -0.37
N LEU A 283 42.72 13.46 -1.18
CA LEU A 283 43.69 14.16 -2.03
C LEU A 283 44.73 14.95 -1.21
N LEU A 284 44.33 15.47 -0.04
CA LEU A 284 45.18 16.28 0.84
C LEU A 284 45.84 15.46 1.96
N ARG A 285 45.80 14.12 1.89
CA ARG A 285 46.29 13.20 2.93
C ARG A 285 47.74 13.45 3.35
N HIS A 286 48.57 14.01 2.46
CA HIS A 286 49.97 14.31 2.73
C HIS A 286 50.18 15.53 3.62
N LEU A 287 49.26 16.48 3.62
CA LEU A 287 49.40 17.78 4.29
C LEU A 287 48.60 17.86 5.60
N ILE A 288 47.60 16.99 5.75
CA ILE A 288 46.55 17.14 6.76
C ILE A 288 46.55 15.93 7.70
N PRO A 289 46.29 16.10 9.00
CA PRO A 289 46.14 14.98 9.92
C PRO A 289 45.07 13.99 9.47
N ILE A 290 45.35 12.69 9.66
CA ILE A 290 44.46 11.62 9.19
C ILE A 290 43.11 11.61 9.90
N ASN A 291 43.00 12.21 11.09
CA ASN A 291 41.76 12.31 11.84
C ASN A 291 40.62 12.94 11.00
N PHE A 292 40.91 13.95 10.18
CA PHE A 292 39.88 14.56 9.31
C PHE A 292 39.30 13.55 8.31
N GLU A 293 40.12 12.65 7.76
CA GLU A 293 39.67 11.57 6.89
C GLU A 293 38.82 10.55 7.67
N LEU A 294 39.23 10.18 8.89
CA LEU A 294 38.52 9.22 9.74
C LEU A 294 37.16 9.74 10.20
N ILE A 295 37.07 11.00 10.63
CA ILE A 295 35.82 11.64 11.02
C ILE A 295 34.85 11.65 9.84
N GLU A 296 35.30 12.02 8.64
CA GLU A 296 34.42 12.03 7.49
C GLU A 296 34.00 10.62 7.05
N LYS A 297 34.88 9.60 7.16
CA LYS A 297 34.49 8.19 6.94
C LYS A 297 33.39 7.75 7.90
N LEU A 298 33.56 8.06 9.19
CA LEU A 298 32.58 7.77 10.22
C LEU A 298 31.25 8.48 9.93
N LYS A 299 31.27 9.79 9.67
CA LYS A 299 30.06 10.57 9.38
C LYS A 299 29.36 10.10 8.12
N LEU A 300 30.10 9.62 7.14
CA LEU A 300 29.55 9.05 5.92
C LEU A 300 28.86 7.69 6.23
N GLN A 301 29.49 6.81 7.02
CA GLN A 301 28.86 5.56 7.51
C GLN A 301 27.56 5.85 8.28
N GLU A 302 27.58 6.77 9.26
CA GLU A 302 26.39 7.19 10.01
C GLU A 302 25.27 7.73 9.09
N SER A 303 25.63 8.54 8.08
CA SER A 303 24.64 9.12 7.16
C SER A 303 23.94 8.05 6.30
N ILE A 304 24.67 7.00 5.90
CA ILE A 304 24.08 5.87 5.17
C ILE A 304 23.27 4.96 6.11
N ASP A 305 23.72 4.80 7.35
CA ASP A 305 22.95 4.07 8.35
C ASP A 305 21.59 4.74 8.59
N ILE A 306 21.55 6.08 8.79
CA ILE A 306 20.31 6.87 8.90
C ILE A 306 19.39 6.66 7.69
N LEU A 307 19.94 6.63 6.47
CA LEU A 307 19.16 6.40 5.25
C LEU A 307 18.38 5.07 5.29
N TYR A 308 19.04 4.00 5.74
CA TYR A 308 18.41 2.68 5.81
C TYR A 308 17.57 2.48 7.08
N ASN A 309 18.06 2.95 8.23
CA ASN A 309 17.40 2.81 9.51
C ASN A 309 17.84 3.88 10.53
N ASN A 310 16.89 4.66 11.06
CA ASN A 310 17.21 5.49 12.22
C ASN A 310 17.26 4.61 13.47
N THR A 311 18.40 4.61 14.16
CA THR A 311 18.47 4.18 15.56
C THR A 311 17.64 5.14 16.42
N ALA A 312 17.08 4.64 17.51
CA ALA A 312 16.13 5.38 18.36
C ALA A 312 16.75 6.58 19.09
N GLU A 313 18.05 6.79 19.03
CA GLU A 313 18.74 7.86 19.78
C GLU A 313 18.58 9.25 19.14
N ASP A 314 18.25 9.34 17.84
CA ASP A 314 18.04 10.61 17.12
C ASP A 314 16.56 11.06 17.05
N LEU A 315 15.72 10.60 17.99
CA LEU A 315 14.26 10.80 17.99
C LEU A 315 13.79 12.24 18.30
N SER A 316 14.69 13.19 18.54
CA SER A 316 14.32 14.56 18.92
C SER A 316 13.71 15.39 17.79
N THR A 317 13.68 14.88 16.55
CA THR A 317 12.93 15.50 15.44
C THR A 317 12.04 14.47 14.76
N GLU A 318 10.73 14.72 14.78
CA GLU A 318 9.67 13.88 14.20
C GLU A 318 9.78 13.65 12.66
N ALA A 319 10.88 14.02 12.01
CA ALA A 319 10.92 14.29 10.57
C ALA A 319 11.77 13.33 9.71
N ASN A 320 12.56 12.41 10.28
CA ASN A 320 13.44 11.57 9.45
C ASN A 320 12.83 10.19 9.18
N ILE A 321 12.05 10.08 8.09
CA ILE A 321 11.55 8.81 7.59
C ILE A 321 12.69 8.06 6.90
N SER A 322 13.22 7.01 7.52
CA SER A 322 14.18 6.10 6.89
C SER A 322 13.50 5.18 5.87
N LEU A 323 14.28 4.61 4.94
CA LEU A 323 13.77 3.65 3.97
C LEU A 323 13.14 2.43 4.65
N GLY A 324 13.76 1.90 5.71
CA GLY A 324 13.22 0.78 6.48
C GLY A 324 11.86 1.10 7.11
N LYS A 325 11.71 2.26 7.75
CA LYS A 325 10.45 2.71 8.35
C LYS A 325 9.35 2.93 7.31
N SER A 326 9.70 3.35 6.08
CA SER A 326 8.72 3.53 5.01
C SER A 326 8.00 2.22 4.62
N PHE A 327 8.65 1.07 4.77
CA PHE A 327 8.04 -0.23 4.47
C PHE A 327 7.28 -0.83 5.66
N GLN A 328 7.72 -0.56 6.89
CA GLN A 328 7.21 -1.20 8.10
C GLN A 328 6.10 -0.40 8.80
N GLY A 329 5.34 -1.06 9.68
CA GLY A 329 4.32 -0.41 10.52
C GLY A 329 2.95 -0.22 9.86
N LYS A 330 2.03 0.41 10.59
CA LYS A 330 0.63 0.66 10.15
C LYS A 330 0.56 1.62 8.96
N TYR A 331 1.39 2.67 9.00
CA TYR A 331 1.51 3.66 7.92
C TYR A 331 2.57 3.29 6.87
N GLY A 332 3.14 2.08 6.97
CA GLY A 332 4.09 1.58 5.99
C GLY A 332 3.42 1.23 4.66
N ARG A 333 4.20 1.23 3.57
CA ARG A 333 3.70 0.99 2.20
C ARG A 333 2.96 -0.34 2.04
N PHE A 334 3.40 -1.41 2.69
CA PHE A 334 2.74 -2.72 2.58
C PHE A 334 1.32 -2.70 3.13
N ARG A 335 1.11 -2.19 4.34
CA ARG A 335 -0.22 -2.18 4.98
C ARG A 335 -1.12 -1.09 4.43
N GLN A 336 -0.59 0.13 4.26
CA GLN A 336 -1.42 1.29 3.90
C GLN A 336 -1.71 1.41 2.41
N ASN A 337 -0.77 1.01 1.52
CA ASN A 337 -0.88 1.29 0.08
C ASN A 337 -1.03 0.03 -0.78
N ILE A 338 -0.52 -1.12 -0.33
CA ILE A 338 -0.62 -2.39 -1.07
C ILE A 338 -1.89 -3.13 -0.66
N LEU A 339 -2.07 -3.37 0.64
CA LEU A 339 -3.27 -4.04 1.19
C LEU A 339 -4.47 -3.10 1.26
N GLY A 340 -4.28 -1.90 1.83
CA GLY A 340 -5.26 -0.82 1.77
C GLY A 340 -5.09 -0.01 0.48
N LYS A 341 -6.17 0.20 -0.26
CA LYS A 341 -6.18 1.15 -1.40
C LYS A 341 -7.44 1.97 -1.35
N ARG A 342 -7.29 3.26 -1.65
CA ARG A 342 -8.45 4.08 -2.02
C ARG A 342 -8.87 3.66 -3.42
N VAL A 343 -10.16 3.46 -3.60
CA VAL A 343 -10.74 2.95 -4.84
C VAL A 343 -11.72 3.98 -5.39
N ASP A 344 -11.67 4.18 -6.70
CA ASP A 344 -12.65 4.97 -7.42
C ASP A 344 -14.00 4.24 -7.45
N TYR A 345 -15.06 4.91 -7.92
CA TYR A 345 -16.43 4.37 -7.96
C TYR A 345 -16.94 3.91 -6.60
N SER A 346 -16.61 4.69 -5.57
CA SER A 346 -17.04 4.49 -4.19
C SER A 346 -17.72 5.74 -3.65
N GLY A 347 -18.61 5.55 -2.69
CA GLY A 347 -19.33 6.63 -1.99
C GLY A 347 -19.48 6.29 -0.51
N ARG A 348 -19.70 7.30 0.32
CA ARG A 348 -19.96 7.12 1.75
C ARG A 348 -21.00 8.15 2.18
N SER A 349 -22.02 7.70 2.90
CA SER A 349 -23.06 8.57 3.45
C SER A 349 -23.61 7.98 4.76
N VAL A 350 -24.34 8.81 5.50
CA VAL A 350 -25.07 8.42 6.71
C VAL A 350 -26.21 7.47 6.31
N ILE A 351 -26.48 6.47 7.15
CA ILE A 351 -27.60 5.55 6.94
C ILE A 351 -28.85 6.01 7.70
N ILE A 352 -29.99 5.83 7.05
CA ILE A 352 -31.33 6.03 7.61
C ILE A 352 -32.16 4.76 7.40
N SER A 353 -33.19 4.58 8.24
CA SER A 353 -34.07 3.41 8.15
C SER A 353 -34.86 3.42 6.84
N GLY A 354 -34.76 2.33 6.08
CA GLY A 354 -35.47 2.09 4.83
C GLY A 354 -36.59 1.07 4.99
N ALA A 355 -37.55 1.30 5.89
CA ALA A 355 -38.67 0.38 6.10
C ALA A 355 -39.53 0.15 4.85
N ASP A 356 -39.59 1.14 3.95
CA ASP A 356 -40.36 1.09 2.70
C ASP A 356 -39.63 0.32 1.58
N LEU A 357 -38.38 -0.09 1.80
CA LEU A 357 -37.58 -0.74 0.76
C LEU A 357 -37.97 -2.22 0.64
N PRO A 358 -37.99 -2.75 -0.60
CA PRO A 358 -38.15 -4.18 -0.80
C PRO A 358 -36.93 -4.95 -0.27
N PHE A 359 -37.14 -6.22 0.02
CA PHE A 359 -36.11 -7.11 0.52
C PHE A 359 -34.88 -7.16 -0.42
N GLY A 360 -33.69 -7.02 0.16
CA GLY A 360 -32.42 -7.04 -0.59
C GLY A 360 -32.08 -5.76 -1.35
N ASN A 361 -32.83 -4.68 -1.15
CA ASN A 361 -32.54 -3.38 -1.77
C ASN A 361 -31.92 -2.38 -0.80
N ILE A 362 -31.15 -1.44 -1.36
CA ILE A 362 -30.60 -0.27 -0.67
C ILE A 362 -31.04 1.01 -1.40
N GLY A 363 -31.50 2.02 -0.67
CA GLY A 363 -31.83 3.32 -1.24
C GLY A 363 -30.59 4.17 -1.44
N ILE A 364 -30.31 4.56 -2.69
CA ILE A 364 -29.19 5.41 -3.07
C ILE A 364 -29.71 6.76 -3.59
N PRO A 365 -29.25 7.89 -3.03
CA PRO A 365 -29.47 9.24 -3.55
C PRO A 365 -29.20 9.41 -5.04
N SER A 366 -30.07 10.17 -5.70
CA SER A 366 -29.91 10.58 -7.10
C SER A 366 -28.58 11.29 -7.38
N GLY A 367 -28.15 12.20 -6.50
CA GLY A 367 -26.87 12.91 -6.64
C GLY A 367 -25.65 11.98 -6.58
N VAL A 368 -25.61 11.05 -5.61
CA VAL A 368 -24.52 10.08 -5.47
C VAL A 368 -24.50 9.12 -6.66
N ALA A 369 -25.67 8.68 -7.11
CA ALA A 369 -25.82 7.83 -8.28
C ALA A 369 -25.26 8.48 -9.56
N LEU A 370 -25.57 9.77 -9.77
CA LEU A 370 -25.10 10.54 -10.92
C LEU A 370 -23.57 10.57 -11.00
N GLU A 371 -22.88 10.84 -9.89
CA GLU A 371 -21.41 10.89 -9.87
C GLU A 371 -20.78 9.50 -10.10
N LEU A 372 -21.35 8.44 -9.49
CA LEU A 372 -20.83 7.08 -9.66
C LEU A 372 -21.00 6.57 -11.10
N PHE A 373 -22.13 6.88 -11.75
CA PHE A 373 -22.42 6.44 -13.11
C PHE A 373 -22.01 7.45 -14.20
N LYS A 374 -21.45 8.61 -13.84
CA LYS A 374 -21.06 9.68 -14.77
C LYS A 374 -20.32 9.21 -16.02
N PRO A 375 -19.22 8.42 -15.95
CA PRO A 375 -18.52 7.99 -17.16
C PRO A 375 -19.36 7.03 -18.01
N ILE A 376 -20.20 6.20 -17.39
CA ILE A 376 -21.09 5.25 -18.05
C ILE A 376 -22.21 6.01 -18.79
N ILE A 377 -22.80 7.02 -18.15
CA ILE A 377 -23.82 7.89 -18.73
C ILE A 377 -23.24 8.69 -19.91
N LEU A 378 -22.05 9.29 -19.76
CA LEU A 378 -21.39 10.03 -20.83
C LEU A 378 -21.14 9.14 -22.05
N ASN A 379 -20.73 7.89 -21.85
CA ASN A 379 -20.53 6.96 -22.96
C ASN A 379 -21.85 6.57 -23.63
N MET A 380 -22.93 6.36 -22.87
CA MET A 380 -24.27 6.11 -23.42
C MET A 380 -24.85 7.32 -24.18
N LEU A 381 -24.64 8.55 -23.70
CA LEU A 381 -25.07 9.72 -24.45
C LEU A 381 -24.33 9.83 -25.79
N ARG A 382 -23.06 9.45 -25.81
CA ARG A 382 -22.21 9.46 -27.01
C ARG A 382 -22.57 8.39 -28.04
N THR A 383 -23.31 7.33 -27.67
CA THR A 383 -23.81 6.38 -28.67
C THR A 383 -24.87 6.99 -29.57
N ASN A 384 -25.50 8.09 -29.15
CA ASN A 384 -26.48 8.79 -29.97
C ASN A 384 -25.75 9.67 -31.00
N PRO A 385 -26.13 9.62 -32.28
CA PRO A 385 -25.46 10.36 -33.35
C PRO A 385 -25.50 11.88 -33.16
N ASN A 386 -26.49 12.39 -32.42
CA ASN A 386 -26.66 13.83 -32.16
C ASN A 386 -25.66 14.38 -31.12
N ILE A 387 -25.00 13.51 -30.32
CA ILE A 387 -24.14 13.91 -29.20
C ILE A 387 -22.75 13.28 -29.38
N LEU A 388 -22.00 13.74 -30.40
CA LEU A 388 -20.67 13.19 -30.70
C LEU A 388 -19.58 13.64 -29.73
N THR A 389 -19.66 14.88 -29.24
CA THR A 389 -18.60 15.50 -28.41
C THR A 389 -18.83 15.29 -26.92
N LEU A 390 -17.75 14.97 -26.19
CA LEU A 390 -17.78 14.82 -24.72
C LEU A 390 -18.34 16.08 -24.03
N LEU A 391 -17.99 17.27 -24.52
CA LEU A 391 -18.45 18.54 -23.97
C LEU A 391 -19.99 18.66 -24.00
N LYS A 392 -20.62 18.39 -25.15
CA LYS A 392 -22.09 18.38 -25.26
C LYS A 392 -22.73 17.36 -24.32
N ALA A 393 -22.14 16.16 -24.19
CA ALA A 393 -22.63 15.16 -23.24
C ALA A 393 -22.53 15.67 -21.80
N THR A 394 -21.42 16.31 -21.41
CA THR A 394 -21.26 16.89 -20.08
C THR A 394 -22.25 18.02 -19.80
N PHE A 395 -22.54 18.87 -20.79
CA PHE A 395 -23.58 19.89 -20.67
C PHE A 395 -24.95 19.25 -20.44
N ILE A 396 -25.35 18.25 -21.25
CA ILE A 396 -26.65 17.58 -21.09
C ILE A 396 -26.78 16.93 -19.70
N THR A 397 -25.70 16.34 -19.17
CA THR A 397 -25.71 15.75 -17.82
C THR A 397 -25.90 16.77 -16.70
N GLN A 398 -25.56 18.04 -16.92
CA GLN A 398 -25.71 19.09 -15.91
C GLN A 398 -27.11 19.73 -15.94
N TYR A 399 -27.70 19.90 -17.11
CA TYR A 399 -28.91 20.72 -17.28
C TYR A 399 -30.24 19.94 -17.35
N ASN A 400 -30.23 18.62 -17.59
CA ASN A 400 -31.47 17.82 -17.78
C ASN A 400 -31.67 16.71 -16.72
N PRO A 401 -32.00 17.04 -15.45
CA PRO A 401 -32.07 16.07 -14.36
C PRO A 401 -33.19 15.03 -14.50
N GLN A 402 -34.33 15.39 -15.10
CA GLN A 402 -35.47 14.47 -15.25
C GLN A 402 -35.16 13.30 -16.19
N VAL A 403 -34.56 13.58 -17.35
CA VAL A 403 -34.15 12.55 -18.31
C VAL A 403 -33.11 11.63 -17.67
N LEU A 404 -32.15 12.19 -16.93
CA LEU A 404 -31.12 11.42 -16.23
C LEU A 404 -31.71 10.51 -15.17
N LYS A 405 -32.71 10.97 -14.40
CA LYS A 405 -33.40 10.15 -13.40
C LYS A 405 -34.02 8.91 -14.06
N SER A 406 -34.68 9.08 -15.20
CA SER A 406 -35.28 7.96 -15.96
C SER A 406 -34.25 7.00 -16.56
N LEU A 407 -33.06 7.48 -16.90
CA LEU A 407 -31.95 6.65 -17.37
C LEU A 407 -31.31 5.89 -16.20
N LEU A 408 -31.12 6.55 -15.07
CA LEU A 408 -30.57 5.96 -13.86
C LEU A 408 -31.43 4.83 -13.32
N THR A 409 -32.77 4.99 -13.30
CA THR A 409 -33.67 3.92 -12.87
C THR A 409 -33.50 2.66 -13.74
N LYS A 410 -33.44 2.81 -15.06
CA LYS A 410 -33.18 1.69 -16.00
C LYS A 410 -31.81 1.04 -15.80
N LEU A 411 -30.79 1.82 -15.40
CA LEU A 411 -29.46 1.27 -15.09
C LEU A 411 -29.47 0.49 -13.78
N PHE A 412 -30.14 1.02 -12.75
CA PHE A 412 -30.21 0.43 -11.42
C PHE A 412 -30.81 -0.98 -11.43
N GLU A 413 -31.79 -1.26 -12.30
CA GLU A 413 -32.41 -2.58 -12.45
C GLU A 413 -31.40 -3.70 -12.76
N LYS A 414 -30.29 -3.37 -13.44
CA LYS A 414 -29.28 -4.36 -13.87
C LYS A 414 -28.07 -4.41 -12.96
N GLU A 415 -27.87 -3.36 -12.15
CA GLU A 415 -26.66 -3.17 -11.35
C GLU A 415 -26.83 -3.66 -9.91
N ILE A 416 -25.70 -3.88 -9.24
CA ILE A 416 -25.64 -4.34 -7.85
C ILE A 416 -24.55 -3.54 -7.16
N PHE A 417 -24.80 -3.12 -5.93
CA PHE A 417 -23.85 -2.37 -5.12
C PHE A 417 -23.31 -3.23 -3.99
N LEU A 418 -22.01 -3.10 -3.72
CA LEU A 418 -21.41 -3.64 -2.50
C LEU A 418 -21.51 -2.58 -1.41
N VAL A 419 -22.01 -2.99 -0.26
CA VAL A 419 -22.27 -2.13 0.90
C VAL A 419 -21.38 -2.60 2.04
N ASN A 420 -20.68 -1.67 2.68
CA ASN A 420 -19.69 -1.97 3.72
C ASN A 420 -19.79 -1.01 4.90
N ARG A 421 -19.84 -1.54 6.12
CA ARG A 421 -19.69 -0.75 7.36
C ARG A 421 -18.33 -0.99 8.01
N ALA A 422 -17.62 0.09 8.30
CA ALA A 422 -16.40 0.03 9.10
C ALA A 422 -16.75 0.11 10.60
N PRO A 423 -16.10 -0.69 11.48
CA PRO A 423 -15.08 -1.69 11.20
C PRO A 423 -15.64 -2.99 10.61
N THR A 424 -14.91 -3.60 9.67
CA THR A 424 -15.26 -4.91 9.07
C THR A 424 -14.73 -6.06 9.91
N LEU A 425 -15.56 -6.61 10.80
CA LEU A 425 -15.16 -7.70 11.69
C LEU A 425 -15.27 -9.07 11.03
N HIS A 426 -16.28 -9.27 10.19
CA HIS A 426 -16.54 -10.52 9.51
C HIS A 426 -17.10 -10.28 8.11
N ARG A 427 -17.09 -11.33 7.27
CA ARG A 427 -17.51 -11.24 5.87
C ARG A 427 -18.92 -10.66 5.66
N MET A 428 -19.81 -10.80 6.65
CA MET A 428 -21.20 -10.29 6.58
C MET A 428 -21.31 -8.77 6.68
N ASN A 429 -20.23 -8.07 7.06
CA ASN A 429 -20.18 -6.60 7.03
C ASN A 429 -19.98 -6.06 5.60
N ILE A 430 -19.81 -6.94 4.61
CA ILE A 430 -19.77 -6.60 3.20
C ILE A 430 -20.83 -7.45 2.49
N GLN A 431 -21.88 -6.81 2.00
CA GLN A 431 -22.99 -7.49 1.33
C GLN A 431 -23.39 -6.75 0.07
N ALA A 432 -23.95 -7.50 -0.89
CA ALA A 432 -24.38 -6.94 -2.15
C ALA A 432 -25.90 -6.70 -2.15
N PHE A 433 -26.31 -5.47 -2.47
CA PHE A 433 -27.70 -5.03 -2.52
C PHE A 433 -28.08 -4.54 -3.92
N LYS A 434 -29.35 -4.69 -4.27
CA LYS A 434 -29.90 -4.05 -5.47
C LYS A 434 -30.17 -2.57 -5.16
N PRO A 435 -29.76 -1.64 -6.01
CA PRO A 435 -29.96 -0.23 -5.75
C PRO A 435 -31.41 0.17 -6.04
N TYR A 436 -31.93 1.08 -5.22
CA TYR A 436 -33.22 1.75 -5.40
C TYR A 436 -32.99 3.25 -5.37
N LEU A 437 -33.50 3.98 -6.37
CA LEU A 437 -33.25 5.41 -6.49
C LEU A 437 -34.13 6.18 -5.50
N ILE A 438 -33.52 7.01 -4.66
CA ILE A 438 -34.22 7.86 -3.69
C ILE A 438 -33.77 9.32 -3.82
N GLU A 439 -34.59 10.23 -3.28
CA GLU A 439 -34.19 11.62 -3.09
C GLU A 439 -33.57 11.84 -1.71
N GLY A 440 -32.81 12.93 -1.56
CA GLY A 440 -32.04 13.27 -0.37
C GLY A 440 -30.57 12.89 -0.50
N GLU A 441 -29.84 12.88 0.62
CA GLU A 441 -28.38 12.67 0.64
C GLU A 441 -27.94 11.43 1.44
N ALA A 442 -28.85 10.87 2.26
CA ALA A 442 -28.60 9.71 3.11
C ALA A 442 -28.94 8.39 2.40
N PHE A 443 -28.26 7.31 2.77
CA PHE A 443 -28.57 5.97 2.27
C PHE A 443 -29.71 5.35 3.08
N LYS A 444 -30.75 4.83 2.42
CA LYS A 444 -31.78 4.03 3.11
C LYS A 444 -31.32 2.58 3.19
N LEU A 445 -31.08 2.07 4.39
CA LEU A 445 -30.70 0.68 4.62
C LEU A 445 -31.92 -0.14 5.03
N TYR A 446 -32.03 -1.37 4.51
CA TYR A 446 -33.08 -2.30 4.93
C TYR A 446 -32.93 -2.65 6.43
N PRO A 447 -33.95 -2.47 7.27
CA PRO A 447 -33.79 -2.56 8.74
C PRO A 447 -33.27 -3.90 9.26
N LEU A 448 -33.63 -5.03 8.64
CA LEU A 448 -33.11 -6.34 9.06
C LEU A 448 -31.63 -6.53 8.70
N ALA A 449 -31.09 -5.73 7.79
CA ALA A 449 -29.66 -5.74 7.49
C ALA A 449 -28.81 -5.15 8.62
N CYS A 450 -29.38 -4.33 9.50
CA CYS A 450 -28.63 -3.68 10.58
C CYS A 450 -27.92 -4.70 11.49
N SER A 451 -28.52 -5.88 11.71
CA SER A 451 -27.90 -6.94 12.52
C SER A 451 -26.65 -7.53 11.87
N SER A 452 -26.59 -7.64 10.55
CA SER A 452 -25.41 -8.16 9.84
C SER A 452 -24.28 -7.14 9.81
N PHE A 453 -24.59 -5.84 9.74
CA PHE A 453 -23.58 -4.77 9.77
C PHE A 453 -23.21 -4.32 11.19
N ASN A 454 -23.96 -4.78 12.21
CA ASN A 454 -23.94 -4.27 13.57
C ASN A 454 -24.15 -2.74 13.62
N ALA A 455 -25.04 -2.24 12.77
CA ALA A 455 -25.26 -0.82 12.51
C ALA A 455 -26.50 -0.28 13.23
N ASP A 456 -26.45 0.99 13.61
CA ASP A 456 -27.53 1.77 14.18
C ASP A 456 -27.80 3.04 13.34
N PHE A 457 -28.83 3.79 13.72
CA PHE A 457 -29.28 4.97 12.98
C PHE A 457 -29.05 6.27 13.77
N ASP A 458 -27.91 6.39 14.44
CA ASP A 458 -27.51 7.51 15.29
C ASP A 458 -26.47 8.46 14.63
N GLY A 459 -26.20 8.25 13.33
CA GLY A 459 -25.17 8.98 12.59
C GLY A 459 -24.13 8.06 11.93
N ASP A 460 -24.29 6.76 12.13
CA ASP A 460 -23.54 5.69 11.49
C ASP A 460 -23.43 5.86 9.96
N GLN A 461 -22.26 5.55 9.42
CA GLN A 461 -21.94 5.75 8.00
C GLN A 461 -21.54 4.45 7.32
N VAL A 462 -22.00 4.31 6.08
CA VAL A 462 -21.74 3.12 5.27
C VAL A 462 -21.12 3.51 3.94
N GLY A 463 -20.13 2.72 3.51
CA GLY A 463 -19.50 2.84 2.22
C GLY A 463 -20.20 1.98 1.17
N ILE A 464 -20.38 2.52 -0.03
CA ILE A 464 -20.88 1.80 -1.19
C ILE A 464 -19.80 1.71 -2.27
N PHE A 465 -19.78 0.61 -3.01
CA PHE A 465 -18.83 0.36 -4.10
C PHE A 465 -19.56 -0.23 -5.31
N LEU A 466 -19.28 0.30 -6.49
CA LEU A 466 -19.85 -0.18 -7.75
C LEU A 466 -18.91 -1.20 -8.42
N PRO A 467 -19.26 -2.50 -8.49
CA PRO A 467 -18.50 -3.49 -9.25
C PRO A 467 -18.62 -3.22 -10.76
N ILE A 468 -17.50 -2.96 -11.43
CA ILE A 468 -17.48 -2.61 -12.87
C ILE A 468 -17.32 -3.86 -13.74
N ALA A 469 -16.37 -4.74 -13.39
CA ALA A 469 -16.05 -5.92 -14.20
C ALA A 469 -17.22 -6.92 -14.20
N PRO A 470 -17.53 -7.59 -15.33
CA PRO A 470 -18.65 -8.52 -15.42
C PRO A 470 -18.47 -9.74 -14.50
N SER A 471 -17.23 -10.18 -14.27
CA SER A 471 -16.91 -11.22 -13.28
C SER A 471 -17.23 -10.75 -11.86
N ALA A 472 -16.84 -9.53 -11.50
CA ALA A 472 -17.13 -8.94 -10.19
C ALA A 472 -18.62 -8.76 -9.96
N LYS A 473 -19.38 -8.31 -10.98
CA LYS A 473 -20.85 -8.22 -10.92
C LYS A 473 -21.50 -9.58 -10.69
N LYS A 474 -21.06 -10.62 -11.40
CA LYS A 474 -21.53 -12.00 -11.19
C LYS A 474 -21.19 -12.48 -9.78
N GLU A 475 -19.96 -12.29 -9.31
CA GLU A 475 -19.56 -12.68 -7.96
C GLU A 475 -20.41 -11.98 -6.88
N ALA A 476 -20.62 -10.67 -7.02
CA ALA A 476 -21.49 -9.90 -6.13
C ALA A 476 -22.92 -10.47 -6.12
N LYS A 477 -23.49 -10.77 -7.30
CA LYS A 477 -24.84 -11.35 -7.44
C LYS A 477 -24.97 -12.77 -6.89
N PHE A 478 -23.94 -13.59 -7.02
CA PHE A 478 -24.04 -15.02 -6.73
C PHE A 478 -23.53 -15.41 -5.35
N ARG A 479 -22.51 -14.72 -4.82
CA ARG A 479 -21.83 -15.08 -3.55
C ARG A 479 -22.03 -14.05 -2.45
N ILE A 480 -22.03 -12.76 -2.79
CA ILE A 480 -22.04 -11.67 -1.79
C ILE A 480 -23.46 -11.11 -1.57
N SER A 481 -24.41 -11.47 -2.42
CA SER A 481 -25.81 -11.03 -2.37
C SER A 481 -26.43 -11.22 -0.98
N PHE A 482 -27.14 -10.19 -0.53
CA PHE A 482 -27.91 -10.19 0.70
C PHE A 482 -28.80 -11.43 0.86
N ASP A 483 -29.58 -11.75 -0.18
CA ASP A 483 -30.57 -12.83 -0.20
C ASP A 483 -29.97 -14.23 0.07
N LYS A 484 -28.68 -14.42 -0.18
CA LYS A 484 -27.99 -15.71 0.00
C LYS A 484 -27.24 -15.82 1.32
N ASN A 485 -26.94 -14.67 1.93
CA ASN A 485 -26.13 -14.59 3.11
C ASN A 485 -27.03 -14.39 4.33
N ILE A 486 -27.96 -15.32 4.57
CA ILE A 486 -28.94 -15.25 5.67
C ILE A 486 -28.35 -15.73 7.01
N PHE A 487 -27.56 -16.79 6.95
CA PHE A 487 -27.03 -17.48 8.13
C PHE A 487 -25.63 -16.98 8.50
N SER A 488 -25.36 -16.91 9.80
CA SER A 488 -24.03 -16.64 10.33
C SER A 488 -23.06 -17.76 9.92
N PRO A 489 -21.85 -17.42 9.42
CA PRO A 489 -20.87 -18.44 9.06
C PRO A 489 -20.34 -19.23 10.27
N SER A 490 -20.37 -18.63 11.47
CA SER A 490 -19.81 -19.22 12.69
C SER A 490 -20.79 -20.08 13.47
N SER A 491 -22.07 -19.72 13.50
CA SER A 491 -23.06 -20.34 14.39
C SER A 491 -24.29 -20.88 13.67
N SER A 492 -24.33 -20.80 12.34
CA SER A 492 -25.48 -21.17 11.49
C SER A 492 -26.83 -20.59 11.95
N LYS A 493 -26.79 -19.52 12.76
CA LYS A 493 -27.99 -18.82 13.24
C LYS A 493 -28.42 -17.83 12.18
N ASN A 494 -29.72 -17.68 11.99
CA ASN A 494 -30.26 -16.61 11.15
C ASN A 494 -29.85 -15.24 11.74
N LEU A 495 -29.17 -14.42 10.95
CA LEU A 495 -28.77 -13.06 11.33
C LEU A 495 -29.94 -12.08 11.20
N PHE A 496 -30.87 -12.34 10.29
CA PHE A 496 -32.00 -11.46 9.95
C PHE A 496 -33.20 -11.71 10.85
N LYS A 497 -32.97 -11.61 12.15
CA LYS A 497 -34.06 -11.70 13.12
C LYS A 497 -34.75 -10.34 13.23
N PRO A 498 -36.10 -10.30 13.29
CA PRO A 498 -36.79 -9.07 13.65
C PRO A 498 -36.29 -8.61 15.02
N THR A 499 -36.03 -7.31 15.16
CA THR A 499 -35.52 -6.71 16.40
C THR A 499 -36.48 -5.63 16.90
N GLN A 500 -36.43 -5.36 18.21
CA GLN A 500 -37.06 -4.22 18.89
C GLN A 500 -38.54 -4.02 18.52
N SER A 501 -38.85 -3.02 17.70
CA SER A 501 -40.21 -2.61 17.34
C SER A 501 -40.99 -3.70 16.60
N ILE A 502 -40.31 -4.49 15.76
CA ILE A 502 -40.98 -5.58 15.02
C ILE A 502 -41.44 -6.66 15.99
N ILE A 503 -40.59 -7.02 16.97
CA ILE A 503 -40.95 -8.00 18.01
C ILE A 503 -42.10 -7.47 18.86
N LEU A 504 -42.04 -6.20 19.28
CA LEU A 504 -43.09 -5.58 20.09
C LEU A 504 -44.43 -5.53 19.35
N GLY A 505 -44.41 -5.22 18.04
CA GLY A 505 -45.58 -5.25 17.18
C GLY A 505 -46.20 -6.64 17.08
N LEU A 506 -45.37 -7.66 16.81
CA LEU A 506 -45.83 -9.06 16.77
C LEU A 506 -46.35 -9.50 18.13
N TYR A 507 -45.66 -9.17 19.22
CA TYR A 507 -46.09 -9.52 20.58
C TYR A 507 -47.46 -8.91 20.91
N SER A 508 -47.69 -7.63 20.58
CA SER A 508 -48.96 -6.96 20.85
C SER A 508 -50.13 -7.57 20.05
N LEU A 509 -49.88 -8.05 18.82
CA LEU A 509 -50.86 -8.76 18.00
C LEU A 509 -51.17 -10.17 18.53
N LEU A 510 -50.18 -10.85 19.11
CA LEU A 510 -50.28 -12.24 19.55
C LEU A 510 -50.82 -12.38 20.98
N ASN A 511 -50.76 -11.32 21.79
CA ASN A 511 -51.14 -11.37 23.20
C ASN A 511 -52.68 -11.44 23.40
N LEU A 512 -53.09 -12.27 24.36
CA LEU A 512 -54.49 -12.55 24.70
C LEU A 512 -54.92 -11.69 25.90
N ASN A 513 -55.58 -10.57 25.64
CA ASN A 513 -55.96 -9.65 26.72
C ASN A 513 -57.48 -9.58 26.98
N LYS A 514 -58.32 -9.83 25.97
CA LYS A 514 -59.79 -9.74 26.12
C LYS A 514 -60.47 -11.00 25.62
N MET A 515 -61.14 -11.74 26.49
CA MET A 515 -62.01 -12.84 26.08
C MET A 515 -63.27 -12.27 25.43
N SER A 516 -63.50 -12.58 24.15
CA SER A 516 -64.75 -12.28 23.47
C SER A 516 -65.51 -13.59 23.24
N LYS A 517 -66.85 -13.54 23.31
CA LYS A 517 -67.72 -14.71 23.02
C LYS A 517 -68.04 -14.85 21.52
N LEU A 518 -67.32 -14.12 20.66
CA LEU A 518 -67.61 -14.06 19.23
C LEU A 518 -67.08 -15.31 18.53
N ILE A 519 -67.93 -15.88 17.67
CA ILE A 519 -67.64 -17.06 16.86
C ILE A 519 -67.73 -16.63 15.39
N PHE A 520 -66.69 -16.91 14.63
CA PHE A 520 -66.58 -16.57 13.22
C PHE A 520 -66.53 -17.83 12.36
N ALA A 521 -67.20 -17.79 11.21
CA ALA A 521 -67.23 -18.89 10.27
C ALA A 521 -65.98 -18.91 9.39
N ASN A 522 -65.52 -17.75 8.92
CA ASN A 522 -64.38 -17.62 8.01
C ASN A 522 -63.39 -16.52 8.45
N LYS A 523 -62.16 -16.59 7.93
CA LYS A 523 -61.14 -15.54 8.11
C LYS A 523 -61.60 -14.17 7.61
N ASN A 524 -62.37 -14.12 6.52
CA ASN A 524 -62.88 -12.87 5.95
C ASN A 524 -63.84 -12.15 6.92
N ASP A 525 -64.66 -12.89 7.66
CA ASP A 525 -65.61 -12.32 8.62
C ASP A 525 -64.85 -11.61 9.77
N VAL A 526 -63.69 -12.16 10.13
CA VAL A 526 -62.80 -11.61 11.17
C VAL A 526 -62.15 -10.32 10.68
N ILE A 527 -61.69 -10.29 9.42
CA ILE A 527 -61.14 -9.08 8.79
C ILE A 527 -62.24 -8.01 8.69
N TYR A 528 -63.45 -8.39 8.30
CA TYR A 528 -64.59 -7.49 8.23
C TYR A 528 -64.90 -6.89 9.61
N ALA A 529 -65.02 -7.72 10.64
CA ALA A 529 -65.27 -7.29 12.00
C ALA A 529 -64.16 -6.38 12.56
N TYR A 530 -62.90 -6.68 12.23
CA TYR A 530 -61.76 -5.83 12.58
C TYR A 530 -61.83 -4.47 11.85
N SER A 531 -62.12 -4.46 10.55
CA SER A 531 -62.23 -3.23 9.74
C SER A 531 -63.32 -2.28 10.26
N HIS A 532 -64.42 -2.85 10.78
CA HIS A 532 -65.53 -2.12 11.38
C HIS A 532 -65.31 -1.79 12.87
N LYS A 533 -64.10 -2.03 13.40
CA LYS A 533 -63.71 -1.78 14.80
C LYS A 533 -64.59 -2.49 15.85
N LEU A 534 -65.27 -3.58 15.47
CA LEU A 534 -66.08 -4.39 16.38
C LEU A 534 -65.20 -5.22 17.32
N VAL A 535 -63.97 -5.50 16.90
CA VAL A 535 -63.06 -6.43 17.56
C VAL A 535 -61.65 -5.85 17.58
N THR A 536 -60.96 -5.96 18.71
CA THR A 536 -59.56 -5.52 18.87
C THR A 536 -58.58 -6.66 18.54
N PRO A 537 -57.33 -6.37 18.12
CA PRO A 537 -56.38 -7.41 17.71
C PRO A 537 -56.04 -8.40 18.84
N SER A 538 -56.07 -7.93 20.08
CA SER A 538 -55.79 -8.70 21.30
C SER A 538 -56.98 -9.49 21.85
N SER A 539 -58.12 -9.49 21.15
CA SER A 539 -59.31 -10.22 21.59
C SER A 539 -59.25 -11.69 21.17
N ALA A 540 -59.66 -12.57 22.08
CA ALA A 540 -59.78 -13.99 21.84
C ALA A 540 -61.11 -14.28 21.15
N ILE A 541 -61.08 -15.01 20.04
CA ILE A 541 -62.21 -15.35 19.19
C ILE A 541 -62.17 -16.82 18.80
N TRP A 542 -63.34 -17.41 18.53
CA TRP A 542 -63.44 -18.77 17.98
C TRP A 542 -63.59 -18.69 16.47
N ILE A 543 -62.71 -19.37 15.73
CA ILE A 543 -62.81 -19.47 14.27
C ILE A 543 -62.91 -20.93 13.88
N LYS A 544 -63.76 -21.22 12.90
CA LYS A 544 -63.80 -22.49 12.22
C LYS A 544 -62.58 -22.62 11.29
N THR A 545 -61.59 -23.42 11.67
CA THR A 545 -60.41 -23.67 10.84
C THR A 545 -60.53 -25.03 10.16
N LYS A 546 -59.90 -25.16 8.98
CA LYS A 546 -59.67 -26.46 8.33
C LYS A 546 -58.23 -26.82 8.62
N THR A 547 -57.98 -27.71 9.58
CA THR A 547 -56.61 -28.16 9.86
C THR A 547 -56.26 -29.32 8.93
N THR A 548 -55.24 -29.15 8.11
CA THR A 548 -54.61 -30.25 7.35
C THR A 548 -53.43 -30.79 8.16
N ALA A 549 -53.57 -31.96 8.77
CA ALA A 549 -52.45 -32.64 9.42
C ALA A 549 -51.64 -33.43 8.38
N PHE A 550 -50.39 -33.04 8.12
CA PHE A 550 -49.44 -33.93 7.41
C PHE A 550 -49.03 -35.07 8.36
N PRO A 551 -49.06 -36.36 7.96
CA PRO A 551 -49.08 -36.91 6.60
C PRO A 551 -50.42 -37.55 6.16
N LYS A 552 -51.54 -37.31 6.84
CA LYS A 552 -52.86 -37.90 6.48
C LYS A 552 -53.93 -36.82 6.35
N GLN A 553 -54.45 -36.65 5.13
CA GLN A 553 -55.57 -35.76 4.78
C GLN A 553 -56.86 -36.17 5.53
N ILE A 554 -56.97 -35.80 6.80
CA ILE A 554 -58.24 -35.72 7.50
C ILE A 554 -58.53 -34.23 7.67
N LEU A 555 -59.55 -33.75 6.96
CA LEU A 555 -60.07 -32.39 7.08
C LEU A 555 -61.05 -32.33 8.26
N GLU A 556 -60.53 -32.22 9.47
CA GLU A 556 -61.38 -31.92 10.62
C GLU A 556 -61.77 -30.44 10.62
N LYS A 557 -63.08 -30.17 10.72
CA LYS A 557 -63.62 -28.81 10.85
C LYS A 557 -63.79 -28.51 12.34
N ASN A 558 -62.71 -28.08 12.98
CA ASN A 558 -62.71 -27.78 14.41
C ASN A 558 -62.77 -26.26 14.64
N TYR A 559 -63.46 -25.84 15.70
CA TYR A 559 -63.37 -24.46 16.17
C TYR A 559 -62.11 -24.31 17.01
N THR A 560 -61.23 -23.40 16.60
CA THR A 560 -59.97 -23.12 17.30
C THR A 560 -60.06 -21.74 17.94
N LEU A 561 -59.72 -21.66 19.23
CA LEU A 561 -59.58 -20.41 19.95
C LEU A 561 -58.28 -19.71 19.49
N THR A 562 -58.40 -18.53 18.91
CA THR A 562 -57.29 -17.73 18.37
C THR A 562 -57.48 -16.25 18.70
N THR A 563 -56.49 -15.40 18.37
CA THR A 563 -56.67 -13.94 18.43
C THR A 563 -56.93 -13.38 17.04
N VAL A 564 -57.63 -12.25 16.96
CA VAL A 564 -57.74 -11.52 15.68
C VAL A 564 -56.37 -11.20 15.10
N GLY A 565 -55.40 -10.81 15.94
CA GLY A 565 -54.03 -10.54 15.48
C GLY A 565 -53.33 -11.77 14.87
N LYS A 566 -53.52 -12.97 15.43
CA LYS A 566 -53.01 -14.22 14.82
C LYS A 566 -53.61 -14.48 13.44
N VAL A 567 -54.91 -14.23 13.29
CA VAL A 567 -55.63 -14.46 12.03
C VAL A 567 -55.18 -13.47 10.98
N LEU A 568 -55.01 -12.19 11.34
CA LEU A 568 -54.45 -11.17 10.47
C LEU A 568 -53.03 -11.51 10.04
N LEU A 569 -52.19 -11.98 10.97
CA LEU A 569 -50.84 -12.42 10.64
C LEU A 569 -50.86 -13.62 9.71
N GLU A 570 -51.73 -14.60 9.95
CA GLU A 570 -51.87 -15.77 9.09
C GLU A 570 -52.36 -15.40 7.68
N THR A 571 -53.27 -14.43 7.55
CA THR A 571 -53.71 -13.96 6.22
C THR A 571 -52.61 -13.21 5.49
N TYR A 572 -51.73 -12.50 6.20
CA TYR A 572 -50.53 -11.90 5.62
C TYR A 572 -49.43 -12.92 5.32
N LEU A 573 -49.33 -14.01 6.10
CA LEU A 573 -48.35 -15.08 5.96
C LEU A 573 -48.77 -16.18 4.99
N GLN A 574 -50.01 -16.19 4.50
CA GLN A 574 -50.50 -17.12 3.47
C GLN A 574 -49.85 -16.83 2.12
N ILE A 575 -48.57 -17.22 2.07
CA ILE A 575 -47.86 -17.85 0.95
C ILE A 575 -47.97 -19.37 1.16
#